data_AF-A0A9W8VIP1-F1
#
_entry.id   AF-A0A9W8VIP1-F1
#
_cell.length_a   1.000
_cell.length_b   1.000
_cell.length_c   1.000
_cell.angle_alpha   90.00
_cell.angle_beta   90.00
_cell.angle_gamma   90.00
#
_symmetry.space_group_name_H-M   'P 1'
#
loop_
_entity.id
_entity.type
_entity.pdbx_description
1 polymer ?
#
loop_
_entity_poly.entity_id
_entity_poly.type
_entity_poly.pdbx_seq_one_letter_code
_entity_poly.pdbx_strand_id
1 'polypeptide(L)'
;MESFLGFDLSRNYSFFTEKQFLLRAKSCTENGLETLGFYASGIVAANFAGVPTPSLNALGFSYVASRLAYNFAYLWLQNNRRLAWVRSVVWTVSIGLVVTLWVKAGNKMLLA
;
A
#
# COMPACT_ATOMS: atom_id res chain seq x y z
N MET A 1 -13.77 -39.70 -4.85
CA MET A 1 -14.52 -40.18 -6.02
C MET A 1 -15.29 -38.98 -6.57
N GLU A 2 -14.65 -38.13 -7.39
CA GLU A 2 -15.25 -36.88 -7.91
C GLU A 2 -14.83 -36.68 -9.39
N SER A 3 -15.01 -37.71 -10.22
CA SER A 3 -14.87 -37.60 -11.68
C SER A 3 -16.24 -37.76 -12.34
N PHE A 4 -17.10 -36.74 -12.21
CA PHE A 4 -18.24 -36.62 -13.10
C PHE A 4 -17.77 -35.88 -14.36
N LEU A 5 -17.78 -36.55 -15.52
CA LEU A 5 -17.57 -35.99 -16.88
C LEU A 5 -16.14 -35.65 -17.34
N GLY A 6 -15.07 -36.11 -16.68
CA GLY A 6 -13.70 -35.92 -17.17
C GLY A 6 -13.17 -34.47 -17.09
N PHE A 7 -13.98 -33.56 -16.54
CA PHE A 7 -13.58 -32.21 -16.16
C PHE A 7 -13.10 -32.24 -14.73
N ASP A 8 -11.78 -32.18 -14.53
CA ASP A 8 -11.19 -32.07 -13.21
C ASP A 8 -11.56 -30.70 -12.59
N LEU A 9 -12.59 -30.72 -11.74
CA LEU A 9 -13.08 -29.53 -11.04
C LEU A 9 -12.03 -28.95 -10.09
N SER A 10 -11.07 -29.75 -9.60
CA SER A 10 -10.02 -29.27 -8.69
C SER A 10 -9.04 -28.33 -9.38
N ARG A 11 -8.63 -28.66 -10.62
CA ARG A 11 -7.77 -27.82 -11.47
C ARG A 11 -8.46 -26.52 -11.87
N ASN A 12 -9.77 -26.55 -12.13
CA ASN A 12 -10.52 -25.35 -12.47
C ASN A 12 -10.70 -24.44 -11.25
N TYR A 13 -10.99 -25.00 -10.08
CA TYR A 13 -11.10 -24.26 -8.82
C TYR A 13 -9.78 -23.57 -8.46
N SER A 14 -8.63 -24.24 -8.56
CA SER A 14 -7.32 -23.65 -8.31
C SER A 14 -7.00 -22.50 -9.28
N PHE A 15 -7.31 -22.68 -10.57
CA PHE A 15 -7.13 -21.66 -11.60
C PHE A 15 -7.93 -20.38 -11.32
N PHE A 16 -9.18 -20.49 -10.85
CA PHE A 16 -9.97 -19.33 -10.48
C PHE A 16 -9.39 -18.57 -9.29
N THR A 17 -8.88 -19.28 -8.27
CA THR A 17 -8.21 -18.64 -7.12
C THR A 17 -6.87 -17.99 -7.49
N GLU A 18 -6.06 -18.63 -8.35
CA GLU A 18 -4.82 -18.05 -8.85
C GLU A 18 -5.06 -16.77 -9.64
N LYS A 19 -6.05 -16.79 -10.56
CA LYS A 19 -6.44 -15.61 -11.32
C LYS A 19 -6.87 -14.47 -10.41
N GLN A 20 -7.67 -14.74 -9.36
CA GLN A 20 -8.08 -13.73 -8.39
C GLN A 20 -6.90 -13.15 -7.62
N PHE A 21 -5.94 -13.97 -7.21
CA PHE A 21 -4.72 -13.51 -6.55
C PHE A 21 -3.90 -12.59 -7.45
N LEU A 22 -3.68 -12.98 -8.71
CA LEU A 22 -2.94 -12.18 -9.69
C LEU A 22 -3.62 -10.83 -9.97
N LEU A 23 -4.94 -10.81 -10.09
CA LEU A 23 -5.70 -9.56 -10.24
C LEU A 23 -5.53 -8.65 -9.02
N ARG A 24 -5.57 -9.20 -7.81
CA ARG A 24 -5.32 -8.44 -6.57
C ARG A 24 -3.89 -7.90 -6.52
N ALA A 25 -2.90 -8.69 -6.93
CA ALA A 25 -1.51 -8.25 -7.03
C ALA A 25 -1.35 -7.09 -8.02
N LYS A 26 -1.97 -7.20 -9.21
CA LYS A 26 -1.97 -6.12 -10.20
C LYS A 26 -2.58 -4.83 -9.64
N SER A 27 -3.76 -4.90 -9.03
CA SER A 27 -4.40 -3.72 -8.40
C SER A 27 -3.57 -3.13 -7.25
N CYS A 28 -2.87 -3.99 -6.50
CA CYS A 28 -1.98 -3.55 -5.43
C CYS A 28 -0.78 -2.76 -5.97
N THR A 29 -0.20 -3.21 -7.09
CA THR A 29 0.89 -2.51 -7.79
C THR A 29 0.42 -1.19 -8.37
N GLU A 30 -0.72 -1.16 -9.08
CA GLU A 30 -1.30 0.07 -9.64
C GLU A 30 -1.51 1.12 -8.54
N ASN A 31 -2.09 0.72 -7.40
CA ASN A 31 -2.26 1.63 -6.26
C ASN A 31 -0.95 2.14 -5.67
N GLY A 32 0.10 1.31 -5.66
CA GLY A 32 1.43 1.73 -5.22
C GLY A 32 2.02 2.81 -6.12
N LEU A 33 1.84 2.68 -7.44
CA LEU A 33 2.35 3.65 -8.42
C LEU A 33 1.62 4.99 -8.32
N GLU A 34 0.32 4.99 -8.06
CA GLU A 34 -0.47 6.21 -7.87
C GLU A 34 0.04 7.07 -6.70
N THR A 35 0.44 6.44 -5.59
CA THR A 35 0.88 7.18 -4.38
C THR A 35 2.39 7.42 -4.34
N LEU A 36 3.18 6.67 -5.12
CA LEU A 36 4.64 6.76 -5.13
C LEU A 36 5.14 8.16 -5.50
N GLY A 37 4.55 8.76 -6.54
CA GLY A 37 4.93 10.12 -6.98
C GLY A 37 4.70 11.15 -5.87
N PHE A 38 3.56 11.06 -5.18
CA PHE A 38 3.20 11.97 -4.08
C PHE A 38 4.14 11.82 -2.87
N TYR A 39 4.54 10.59 -2.56
CA TYR A 39 5.53 10.31 -1.52
C TYR A 39 6.92 10.82 -1.88
N ALA A 40 7.42 10.48 -3.08
CA ALA A 40 8.77 10.81 -3.51
C ALA A 40 8.98 12.33 -3.57
N SER A 41 8.02 13.05 -4.15
CA SER A 41 8.03 14.52 -4.18
C SER A 41 7.96 15.13 -2.77
N GLY A 42 7.18 14.56 -1.85
CA GLY A 42 7.14 14.98 -0.46
C GLY A 42 8.47 14.82 0.30
N ILE A 43 9.19 13.71 0.06
CA ILE A 43 10.53 13.50 0.63
C ILE A 43 11.52 14.53 0.10
N VAL A 44 11.53 14.77 -1.22
CA VAL A 44 12.42 15.77 -1.84
C VAL A 44 12.09 17.17 -1.31
N ALA A 45 10.81 17.54 -1.24
CA ALA A 45 10.38 18.84 -0.71
C ALA A 45 10.77 19.03 0.76
N ALA A 46 10.57 18.01 1.61
CA ALA A 46 10.95 18.07 3.02
C ALA A 46 12.47 18.13 3.22
N ASN A 47 13.23 17.43 2.38
CA ASN A 47 14.69 17.49 2.41
C ASN A 47 15.20 18.86 1.97
N PHE A 48 14.64 19.41 0.88
CA PHE A 48 14.96 20.74 0.39
C PHE A 48 14.63 21.84 1.41
N ALA A 49 13.49 21.74 2.10
CA ALA A 49 13.06 22.67 3.14
C ALA A 49 13.86 22.56 4.46
N GLY A 50 14.81 21.64 4.57
CA GLY A 50 15.61 21.46 5.79
C GLY A 50 14.82 20.91 6.98
N VAL A 51 13.82 20.05 6.75
CA VAL A 51 13.14 19.30 7.82
C VAL A 51 14.17 18.40 8.53
N PRO A 52 14.18 18.30 9.88
CA PRO A 52 15.17 17.49 10.59
C PRO A 52 15.20 16.04 10.12
N THR A 53 16.40 15.55 9.79
CA THR A 53 16.65 14.20 9.26
C THR A 53 16.01 13.08 10.09
N PRO A 54 16.04 13.08 11.45
CA PRO A 54 15.39 12.03 12.22
C PRO A 54 13.87 11.96 11.97
N SER A 55 13.19 13.11 11.87
CA SER A 55 11.76 13.17 11.58
C SER A 55 11.46 12.74 10.14
N LEU A 56 12.30 13.14 9.19
CA LEU A 56 12.13 12.79 7.78
C LEU A 56 12.32 11.29 7.57
N ASN A 57 13.37 10.69 8.16
CA ASN A 57 13.62 9.25 8.10
C ASN A 57 12.51 8.46 8.77
N ALA A 58 12.05 8.87 9.95
CA ALA A 58 10.95 8.19 10.64
C ALA A 58 9.66 8.17 9.81
N LEU A 59 9.28 9.31 9.22
CA LEU A 59 8.11 9.40 8.35
C LEU A 59 8.28 8.60 7.06
N GLY A 60 9.46 8.67 6.43
CA GLY A 60 9.80 7.90 5.24
C GLY A 60 9.72 6.39 5.46
N PHE A 61 10.38 5.89 6.51
CA PHE A 61 10.32 4.47 6.89
C PHE A 61 8.91 4.04 7.26
N SER A 62 8.16 4.87 7.99
CA SER A 62 6.77 4.57 8.37
C SER A 62 5.88 4.41 7.14
N TYR A 63 6.06 5.22 6.11
CA TYR A 63 5.33 5.08 4.84
C TYR A 63 5.69 3.77 4.14
N VAL A 64 6.97 3.43 4.02
CA VAL A 64 7.37 2.15 3.40
C VAL A 64 6.81 0.97 4.18
N ALA A 65 6.90 0.99 5.51
CA ALA A 65 6.33 -0.04 6.37
C ALA A 65 4.81 -0.16 6.21
N SER A 66 4.09 0.95 6.12
CA SER A 66 2.63 0.93 5.90
C SER A 66 2.27 0.39 4.51
N ARG A 67 3.09 0.63 3.47
CA ARG A 67 2.89 0.00 2.16
C ARG A 67 3.12 -1.50 2.18
N LEU A 68 4.10 -2.00 2.92
CA LEU A 68 4.29 -3.45 3.11
C LEU A 68 3.08 -4.07 3.82
N ALA A 69 2.60 -3.43 4.88
CA ALA A 69 1.40 -3.87 5.60
C ALA A 69 0.15 -3.84 4.70
N TYR A 70 0.00 -2.82 3.84
CA TYR A 70 -1.10 -2.73 2.88
C TYR A 70 -1.06 -3.90 1.89
N ASN A 71 0.11 -4.19 1.31
CA ASN A 71 0.27 -5.28 0.36
C ASN A 71 -0.06 -6.64 1.00
N PHE A 72 0.40 -6.87 2.23
CA PHE A 72 0.07 -8.07 3.00
C PHE A 72 -1.44 -8.18 3.26
N ALA A 73 -2.05 -7.09 3.74
CA ALA A 73 -3.49 -7.06 4.02
C ALA A 73 -4.33 -7.32 2.75
N TYR A 74 -3.93 -6.76 1.61
CA TYR A 74 -4.62 -6.89 0.33
C TYR A 74 -4.55 -8.32 -0.22
N LEU A 75 -3.36 -8.92 -0.20
CA LEU A 75 -3.15 -10.22 -0.83
C LEU A 75 -3.65 -11.38 0.04
N TRP A 76 -3.44 -11.32 1.36
CA TRP A 76 -3.63 -12.48 2.26
C TRP A 76 -4.89 -12.36 3.12
N LEU A 77 -5.24 -11.14 3.53
CA LEU A 77 -6.30 -10.91 4.53
C LEU A 77 -7.68 -10.69 3.90
N GLN A 78 -7.74 -10.37 2.61
CA GLN A 78 -8.97 -10.03 1.89
C GLN A 78 -9.97 -11.20 1.75
N ASN A 79 -9.52 -12.45 1.94
CA ASN A 79 -10.41 -13.61 1.98
C ASN A 79 -11.33 -13.61 3.22
N ASN A 80 -10.95 -12.90 4.28
CA ASN A 80 -11.76 -12.72 5.48
C ASN A 80 -12.56 -11.41 5.41
N ARG A 81 -13.89 -11.51 5.23
CA ARG A 81 -14.80 -10.35 5.16
C ARG A 81 -14.67 -9.40 6.37
N ARG A 82 -14.40 -9.94 7.56
CA ARG A 82 -14.21 -9.16 8.81
C ARG A 82 -12.95 -8.30 8.81
N LEU A 83 -11.96 -8.60 7.96
CA LEU A 83 -10.69 -7.88 7.87
C LEU A 83 -10.60 -6.97 6.65
N ALA A 84 -11.68 -6.87 5.86
CA ALA A 84 -11.71 -6.05 4.65
C ALA A 84 -11.45 -4.55 4.91
N TRP A 85 -11.77 -4.04 6.11
CA TRP A 85 -11.54 -2.65 6.50
C TRP A 85 -10.07 -2.31 6.77
N VAL A 86 -9.24 -3.31 7.11
CA VAL A 86 -7.82 -3.12 7.45
C VAL A 86 -7.07 -2.46 6.30
N ARG A 87 -7.37 -2.87 5.07
CA ARG A 87 -6.81 -2.29 3.85
C ARG A 87 -7.02 -0.77 3.80
N SER A 88 -8.25 -0.31 4.04
CA SER A 88 -8.61 1.10 3.96
C SER A 88 -7.93 1.91 5.07
N VAL A 89 -7.81 1.35 6.27
CA VAL A 89 -7.13 2.01 7.39
C VAL A 89 -5.64 2.15 7.13
N VAL A 90 -4.96 1.07 6.72
CA VAL A 90 -3.52 1.11 6.42
C VAL A 90 -3.22 2.05 5.26
N TRP A 91 -4.09 2.09 4.24
CA TRP A 91 -3.98 3.05 3.16
C TRP A 91 -4.12 4.50 3.65
N THR A 92 -5.13 4.79 4.48
CA THR A 92 -5.38 6.12 5.03
C THR A 92 -4.20 6.60 5.88
N VAL A 93 -3.64 5.73 6.72
CA VAL A 93 -2.42 6.02 7.49
C VAL A 93 -1.25 6.34 6.56
N SER A 94 -1.06 5.56 5.49
CA SER A 94 0.00 5.81 4.50
C SER A 94 -0.11 7.20 3.88
N ILE A 95 -1.31 7.60 3.46
CA ILE A 95 -1.55 8.95 2.91
C ILE A 95 -1.35 10.03 3.96
N GLY A 96 -1.81 9.82 5.20
CA GLY A 96 -1.59 10.76 6.31
C GLY A 96 -0.11 11.02 6.58
N LEU A 97 0.75 10.01 6.48
CA LEU A 97 2.21 10.16 6.59
C LEU A 97 2.79 11.04 5.48
N VAL A 98 2.35 10.84 4.23
CA VAL A 98 2.80 11.67 3.10
C VAL A 98 2.32 13.11 3.25
N VAL A 99 1.06 13.33 3.63
CA VAL A 99 0.54 14.68 3.90
C VAL A 99 1.32 15.35 5.03
N THR A 100 1.70 14.61 6.07
CA THR A 100 2.53 15.13 7.17
C THR A 100 3.91 15.58 6.69
N LEU A 101 4.53 14.86 5.74
CA LEU A 101 5.78 15.31 5.11
C LEU A 101 5.60 16.66 4.41
N TRP A 102 4.55 16.80 3.61
CA TRP A 102 4.24 18.05 2.91
C TRP A 102 3.96 19.22 3.84
N VAL A 103 3.19 19.00 4.91
CA VAL A 103 2.90 20.03 5.92
C VAL A 103 4.18 20.45 6.63
N LYS A 104 5.04 19.50 7.03
CA LYS A 104 6.33 19.82 7.66
C LYS A 104 7.26 20.59 6.72
N ALA A 105 7.30 20.24 5.43
CA ALA A 105 8.06 20.96 4.44
C ALA A 105 7.56 22.42 4.31
N GLY A 106 6.24 22.61 4.14
CA GLY A 106 5.63 23.93 4.03
C GLY A 106 5.88 24.79 5.28
N ASN A 107 5.67 24.24 6.47
CA ASN A 107 5.92 24.95 7.72
C ASN A 107 7.38 25.37 7.88
N LYS A 108 8.34 24.56 7.40
CA LYS A 108 9.76 24.93 7.45
C LYS A 108 10.10 26.06 6.48
N MET A 109 9.51 26.05 5.28
CA MET A 109 9.70 27.12 4.29
C MET A 109 9.07 28.45 4.71
N LEU A 110 7.94 28.43 5.44
CA LEU A 110 7.30 29.64 5.96
C LEU A 110 8.10 30.31 7.08
N LEU A 111 8.95 29.55 7.78
CA LEU A 111 9.76 30.02 8.90
C LEU A 111 11.21 30.32 8.50
N ALA A 112 11.57 30.14 7.23
CA ALA A 112 12.91 30.36 6.66
C ALA A 112 13.03 31.75 6.05
#